data_AF-A0A0L0N432-F1
#
_entry.id   AF-A0A0L0N432-F1
#
_cell.length_a   1.000
_cell.length_b   1.000
_cell.length_c   1.000
_cell.angle_alpha   90.00
_cell.angle_beta   90.00
_cell.angle_gamma   90.00
#
_symmetry.space_group_name_H-M   'P 1'
#
loop_
_entity.id
_entity.type
_entity.pdbx_description
1 polymer ?
#
loop_
_entity_poly.entity_id
_entity_poly.type
_entity_poly.pdbx_seq_one_letter_code
_entity_poly.pdbx_strand_id
1 'polypeptide(L)'
;MAAVQQLLTTPSPGPSPVRGLNGNATATNMDIDSRTSQSPVMLHGRSLRGAPEDGDRRIVVIVYGHGQEQVVSVFAEVLGKPFRLKSSFKDVTPDEHGYVTGIPAGKAKADVETRNRELIVAINAHCVNLGMPPDSELSTHCDYECLYTETQSFRRYLARFISFTMGQISHHEELMAKPRTYFMSTTFPDVRAALPNLDILTVGSDAVEIRVDLLREPLGNNTFAKVPSLGYVGEQVMLLRQRTELPIIFTTRCTNENGRFPMDNPDLYHQYLYKAIQWGVEYIDVELWLPEAIRRDLYERRGNSRIMSAFHDFSGTFRWPSAYALDVFQ
;
A
#
# COMPACT_ATOMS: atom_id res chain seq x y z
N MET A 1 27.78 -34.98 -6.33
CA MET A 1 28.86 -35.19 -5.35
C MET A 1 28.60 -34.27 -4.18
N ALA A 2 27.94 -34.81 -3.15
CA ALA A 2 27.53 -34.09 -1.95
C ALA A 2 28.66 -34.12 -0.91
N ALA A 3 28.82 -33.04 -0.15
CA ALA A 3 29.58 -33.03 1.08
C ALA A 3 28.69 -32.47 2.19
N VAL A 4 28.35 -33.35 3.13
CA VAL A 4 27.54 -33.13 4.32
C VAL A 4 28.51 -32.83 5.47
N GLN A 5 28.33 -31.71 6.17
CA GLN A 5 29.10 -31.40 7.37
C GLN A 5 28.29 -31.80 8.61
N GLN A 6 28.88 -32.67 9.42
CA GLN A 6 28.28 -33.29 10.60
C GLN A 6 28.20 -32.33 11.78
N LEU A 7 27.01 -32.26 12.41
CA LEU A 7 26.76 -31.64 13.70
C LEU A 7 27.28 -32.55 14.83
N LEU A 8 28.19 -32.03 15.65
CA LEU A 8 28.57 -32.67 16.93
C LEU A 8 27.64 -32.16 18.04
N THR A 9 26.86 -33.09 18.58
CA THR A 9 26.05 -32.95 19.79
C THR A 9 26.94 -33.07 21.03
N THR A 10 26.78 -32.16 22.00
CA THR A 10 27.32 -32.34 23.35
C THR A 10 26.16 -32.33 24.36
N PRO A 11 26.13 -33.26 25.33
CA PRO A 11 25.03 -33.37 26.27
C PRO A 11 25.19 -32.42 27.47
N SER A 12 24.07 -31.84 27.91
CA SER A 12 23.96 -31.10 29.17
C SER A 12 23.84 -32.07 30.36
N PRO A 13 24.48 -31.79 31.52
CA PRO A 13 24.13 -32.43 32.78
C PRO A 13 23.47 -31.44 33.76
N GLY A 14 22.33 -31.84 34.34
CA GLY A 14 21.95 -31.51 35.72
C GLY A 14 22.05 -32.78 36.59
N PRO A 15 21.76 -32.80 37.92
CA PRO A 15 21.13 -31.75 38.74
C PRO A 15 21.76 -31.47 40.16
N SER A 16 21.40 -30.29 40.73
CA SER A 16 21.16 -29.92 42.16
C SER A 16 22.32 -29.96 43.22
N PRO A 17 22.09 -29.54 44.50
CA PRO A 17 22.33 -28.19 45.01
C PRO A 17 23.32 -28.12 46.20
N VAL A 18 24.00 -26.99 46.42
CA VAL A 18 24.70 -26.74 47.70
C VAL A 18 24.38 -25.34 48.24
N ARG A 19 23.83 -25.35 49.45
CA ARG A 19 23.43 -24.23 50.29
C ARG A 19 24.66 -23.75 51.07
N GLY A 20 25.04 -22.48 50.91
CA GLY A 20 26.03 -21.79 51.73
C GLY A 20 25.47 -20.45 52.21
N LEU A 21 25.31 -20.31 53.52
CA LEU A 21 24.92 -19.08 54.21
C LEU A 21 26.14 -18.16 54.47
N ASN A 22 25.84 -16.87 54.66
CA ASN A 22 26.68 -15.70 55.02
C ASN A 22 26.96 -14.79 53.81
N GLY A 23 26.63 -13.50 53.78
CA GLY A 23 26.06 -12.56 54.74
C GLY A 23 26.25 -11.14 54.18
N ASN A 24 25.30 -10.25 54.49
CA ASN A 24 25.29 -8.78 54.35
C ASN A 24 25.12 -8.10 52.97
N ALA A 25 23.86 -7.72 52.74
CA ALA A 25 23.37 -6.35 52.54
C ALA A 25 23.85 -5.55 51.31
N THR A 26 22.96 -5.43 50.32
CA THR A 26 22.29 -4.17 49.95
C THR A 26 21.07 -4.51 49.10
N ALA A 27 19.89 -4.05 49.52
CA ALA A 27 18.67 -4.18 48.74
C ALA A 27 18.74 -3.24 47.53
N THR A 28 18.94 -3.80 46.34
CA THR A 28 18.59 -3.13 45.08
C THR A 28 17.17 -3.55 44.73
N ASN A 29 16.20 -2.70 45.07
CA ASN A 29 14.90 -2.74 44.40
C ASN A 29 15.17 -2.53 42.91
N MET A 30 15.03 -3.58 42.11
CA MET A 30 14.79 -3.42 40.68
C MET A 30 13.36 -2.91 40.56
N ASP A 31 13.20 -1.59 40.53
CA ASP A 31 12.02 -0.98 39.94
C ASP A 31 11.95 -1.44 38.49
N ILE A 32 11.12 -2.45 38.24
CA ILE A 32 10.62 -2.74 36.90
C ILE A 32 9.79 -1.52 36.54
N ASP A 33 10.42 -0.58 35.85
CA ASP A 33 9.78 0.55 35.22
C ASP A 33 8.71 -0.02 34.27
N SER A 34 7.48 -0.14 34.76
CA SER A 34 6.29 -0.46 33.99
C SER A 34 5.93 0.75 33.15
N ARG A 35 6.85 1.17 32.27
CA ARG A 35 6.56 2.16 31.25
C ARG A 35 5.81 1.44 30.15
N THR A 36 4.49 1.41 30.29
CA THR A 36 3.58 1.28 29.16
C THR A 36 4.08 2.23 28.07
N SER A 37 4.45 1.67 26.92
CA SER A 37 4.80 2.45 25.73
C SER A 37 3.60 3.34 25.37
N GLN A 38 3.64 4.59 25.80
CA GLN A 38 2.63 5.59 25.46
C GLN A 38 2.97 6.16 24.09
N SER A 39 2.87 5.33 23.06
CA SER A 39 2.52 5.85 21.75
C SER A 39 1.06 6.28 21.86
N PRO A 40 0.68 7.51 21.47
CA PRO A 40 -0.72 7.90 21.48
C PRO A 40 -1.44 7.03 20.47
N VAL A 41 -2.16 6.04 20.97
CA VAL A 41 -3.09 5.24 20.17
C VAL A 41 -4.20 6.19 19.76
N MET A 42 -4.02 6.83 18.61
CA MET A 42 -5.08 7.53 17.89
C MET A 42 -5.99 6.46 17.27
N LEU A 43 -6.64 5.67 18.13
CA LEU A 43 -7.87 4.97 17.79
C LEU A 43 -8.84 6.08 17.39
N HIS A 44 -8.94 6.35 16.10
CA HIS A 44 -10.16 6.93 15.57
C HIS A 44 -11.25 5.97 16.06
N GLY A 45 -12.28 6.47 16.74
CA GLY A 45 -13.27 5.67 17.47
C GLY A 45 -14.09 4.75 16.58
N ARG A 46 -13.43 3.78 15.97
CA ARG A 46 -13.91 2.86 14.94
C ARG A 46 -14.18 1.52 15.59
N SER A 47 -15.32 0.95 15.24
CA SER A 47 -15.83 -0.24 15.91
C SER A 47 -14.94 -1.44 15.56
N LEU A 48 -14.18 -1.93 16.54
CA LEU A 48 -13.46 -3.22 16.48
C LEU A 48 -14.38 -4.42 16.19
N ARG A 49 -15.70 -4.23 16.20
CA ARG A 49 -16.70 -5.23 15.84
C ARG A 49 -17.04 -5.15 14.35
N GLY A 50 -16.18 -5.75 13.51
CA GLY A 50 -16.45 -6.42 12.21
C GLY A 50 -17.59 -6.00 11.27
N ALA A 51 -18.23 -4.85 11.44
CA ALA A 51 -19.23 -4.29 10.54
C ALA A 51 -18.53 -3.27 9.64
N PRO A 52 -18.73 -3.32 8.31
CA PRO A 52 -18.22 -2.30 7.41
C PRO A 52 -18.69 -0.92 7.86
N GLU A 53 -17.78 0.05 7.90
CA GLU A 53 -18.18 1.44 8.18
C GLU A 53 -18.96 2.03 6.99
N ASP A 54 -19.75 3.07 7.26
CA ASP A 54 -20.54 3.78 6.23
C ASP A 54 -19.67 4.32 5.08
N GLY A 55 -18.36 4.54 5.33
CA GLY A 55 -17.37 4.91 4.32
C GLY A 55 -17.63 6.29 3.68
N ASP A 56 -16.98 6.53 2.55
CA ASP A 56 -17.20 7.68 1.69
C ASP A 56 -18.59 7.60 1.05
N ARG A 57 -19.40 8.65 1.27
CA ARG A 57 -20.81 8.71 0.87
C ARG A 57 -21.01 9.35 -0.50
N ARG A 58 -19.95 9.85 -1.13
CA ARG A 58 -19.98 10.44 -2.47
C ARG A 58 -20.43 9.42 -3.52
N ILE A 59 -20.88 9.93 -4.66
CA ILE A 59 -21.34 9.13 -5.80
C ILE A 59 -20.12 8.50 -6.47
N VAL A 60 -20.13 7.16 -6.59
CA VAL A 60 -19.07 6.43 -7.29
C VAL A 60 -19.31 6.52 -8.79
N VAL A 61 -18.37 7.11 -9.50
CA VAL A 61 -18.34 7.19 -10.96
C VAL A 61 -17.20 6.34 -11.50
N ILE A 62 -17.53 5.37 -12.34
CA ILE A 62 -16.57 4.48 -12.99
C ILE A 62 -16.33 4.97 -14.41
N VAL A 63 -15.11 5.42 -14.69
CA VAL A 63 -14.68 5.71 -16.05
C VAL A 63 -14.18 4.41 -16.68
N TYR A 64 -14.75 4.02 -17.83
CA TYR A 64 -14.46 2.72 -18.46
C TYR A 64 -14.07 2.85 -19.93
N GLY A 65 -13.19 1.94 -20.39
CA GLY A 65 -12.71 1.89 -21.78
C GLY A 65 -13.78 1.50 -22.80
N HIS A 66 -13.45 1.66 -24.09
CA HIS A 66 -14.35 1.25 -25.17
C HIS A 66 -14.66 -0.26 -25.09
N GLY A 67 -15.93 -0.63 -25.17
CA GLY A 67 -16.39 -2.02 -25.07
C GLY A 67 -16.32 -2.65 -23.67
N GLN A 68 -15.92 -1.88 -22.63
CA GLN A 68 -15.69 -2.38 -21.27
C GLN A 68 -16.80 -1.97 -20.28
N GLU A 69 -18.01 -1.73 -20.76
CA GLU A 69 -19.16 -1.31 -19.95
C GLU A 69 -19.52 -2.31 -18.84
N GLN A 70 -19.27 -3.59 -19.08
CA GLN A 70 -19.51 -4.67 -18.12
C GLN A 70 -18.82 -4.39 -16.78
N VAL A 71 -17.66 -3.72 -16.76
CA VAL A 71 -16.94 -3.42 -15.52
C VAL A 71 -17.81 -2.61 -14.54
N VAL A 72 -18.65 -1.70 -15.04
CA VAL A 72 -19.54 -0.87 -14.23
C VAL A 72 -20.53 -1.73 -13.45
N SER A 73 -21.06 -2.78 -14.09
CA SER A 73 -21.95 -3.74 -13.42
C SER A 73 -21.24 -4.49 -12.30
N VAL A 74 -19.96 -4.86 -12.47
CA VAL A 74 -19.18 -5.55 -11.43
C VAL A 74 -18.94 -4.63 -10.23
N PHE A 75 -18.63 -3.35 -10.44
CA PHE A 75 -18.54 -2.36 -9.36
C PHE A 75 -19.88 -2.20 -8.63
N ALA A 76 -20.98 -2.13 -9.38
CA ALA A 76 -22.33 -2.00 -8.83
C ALA A 76 -22.73 -3.20 -7.97
N GLU A 77 -22.44 -4.42 -8.43
CA GLU A 77 -22.64 -5.65 -7.67
C GLU A 77 -21.80 -5.71 -6.39
N VAL A 78 -20.54 -5.28 -6.44
CA VAL A 78 -19.66 -5.20 -5.27
C VAL A 78 -20.18 -4.19 -4.25
N LEU A 79 -20.65 -3.03 -4.72
CA LEU A 79 -21.20 -1.97 -3.88
C LEU A 79 -22.65 -2.24 -3.43
N GLY A 80 -23.30 -3.30 -3.93
CA GLY A 80 -24.70 -3.61 -3.64
C GLY A 80 -25.68 -2.53 -4.14
N LYS A 81 -25.31 -1.79 -5.18
CA LYS A 81 -26.12 -0.71 -5.77
C LYS A 81 -26.50 -1.04 -7.21
N PRO A 82 -27.65 -0.57 -7.72
CA PRO A 82 -27.90 -0.54 -9.17
C PRO A 82 -26.90 0.38 -9.88
N PHE A 83 -26.74 0.24 -11.20
CA PHE A 83 -25.92 1.15 -12.00
C PHE A 83 -26.72 1.93 -13.04
N ARG A 84 -26.15 3.07 -13.48
CA ARG A 84 -26.63 3.87 -14.60
C ARG A 84 -25.44 4.30 -15.45
N LEU A 85 -25.68 4.58 -16.72
CA LEU A 85 -24.66 5.11 -17.63
C LEU A 85 -24.98 6.54 -17.98
N LYS A 86 -23.96 7.38 -18.05
CA LYS A 86 -24.05 8.78 -18.44
C LYS A 86 -22.94 9.12 -19.43
N SER A 87 -23.09 10.26 -20.08
CA SER A 87 -22.14 10.75 -21.08
C SER A 87 -21.14 11.76 -20.52
N SER A 88 -21.33 12.29 -19.32
CA SER A 88 -20.54 13.41 -18.80
C SER A 88 -20.62 13.47 -17.28
N PHE A 89 -19.56 13.98 -16.63
CA PHE A 89 -19.56 14.21 -15.18
C PHE A 89 -20.58 15.28 -14.77
N LYS A 90 -20.86 16.26 -15.63
CA LYS A 90 -21.90 17.29 -15.41
C LYS A 90 -23.31 16.71 -15.30
N ASP A 91 -23.54 15.53 -15.88
CA ASP A 91 -24.83 14.85 -15.80
C ASP A 91 -25.04 14.16 -14.43
N VAL A 92 -24.00 14.07 -13.58
CA VAL A 92 -24.08 13.42 -12.26
C VAL A 92 -24.59 14.41 -11.22
N THR A 93 -25.75 14.13 -10.65
CA THR A 93 -26.46 14.99 -9.69
C THR A 93 -26.68 14.26 -8.36
N PRO A 94 -27.13 14.94 -7.30
CA PRO A 94 -27.46 14.29 -6.04
C PRO A 94 -28.53 13.18 -6.14
N ASP A 95 -29.32 13.11 -7.21
CA ASP A 95 -30.30 12.01 -7.39
C ASP A 95 -29.62 10.66 -7.66
N GLU A 96 -28.32 10.67 -7.98
CA GLU A 96 -27.52 9.47 -8.25
C GLU A 96 -26.87 8.81 -7.02
N HIS A 97 -27.05 9.30 -5.78
CA HIS A 97 -26.46 8.69 -4.57
C HIS A 97 -26.75 7.18 -4.39
N GLY A 98 -27.91 6.72 -4.88
CA GLY A 98 -28.32 5.32 -4.86
C GLY A 98 -27.70 4.44 -5.95
N TYR A 99 -26.89 5.00 -6.86
CA TYR A 99 -26.39 4.31 -8.05
C TYR A 99 -24.85 4.35 -8.12
N VAL A 100 -24.29 3.37 -8.83
CA VAL A 100 -22.97 3.49 -9.43
C VAL A 100 -23.15 4.06 -10.84
N THR A 101 -22.42 5.13 -11.17
CA THR A 101 -22.53 5.75 -12.49
C THR A 101 -21.34 5.34 -13.37
N GLY A 102 -21.59 4.83 -14.58
CA GLY A 102 -20.57 4.60 -15.59
C GLY A 102 -20.47 5.76 -16.58
N ILE A 103 -19.24 6.16 -16.93
CA ILE A 103 -18.98 7.13 -18.02
C ILE A 103 -17.90 6.56 -18.97
N PRO A 104 -18.13 6.51 -20.29
CA PRO A 104 -17.10 6.10 -21.24
C PRO A 104 -15.88 7.03 -21.19
N ALA A 105 -14.67 6.46 -21.17
CA ALA A 105 -13.39 7.19 -21.12
C ALA A 105 -13.27 8.29 -22.18
N GLY A 106 -13.69 8.02 -23.41
CA GLY A 106 -13.65 9.00 -24.50
C GLY A 106 -14.56 10.22 -24.28
N LYS A 107 -15.58 10.11 -23.42
CA LYS A 107 -16.49 11.19 -23.06
C LYS A 107 -16.11 11.87 -21.74
N ALA A 108 -15.66 11.09 -20.77
CA ALA A 108 -15.21 11.56 -19.45
C ALA A 108 -14.15 12.67 -19.53
N LYS A 109 -13.24 12.60 -20.51
CA LYS A 109 -12.19 13.62 -20.71
C LYS A 109 -12.72 15.02 -20.96
N ALA A 110 -13.95 15.17 -21.45
CA ALA A 110 -14.51 16.48 -21.74
C ALA A 110 -14.74 17.34 -20.48
N ASP A 111 -14.87 16.73 -19.29
CA ASP A 111 -15.22 17.45 -18.06
C ASP A 111 -14.72 16.86 -16.74
N VAL A 112 -13.88 15.79 -16.78
CA VAL A 112 -13.32 15.14 -15.57
C VAL A 112 -12.57 16.10 -14.67
N GLU A 113 -11.85 17.08 -15.23
CA GLU A 113 -11.08 18.06 -14.45
C GLU A 113 -11.99 18.95 -13.60
N THR A 114 -13.10 19.39 -14.20
CA THR A 114 -14.07 20.33 -13.61
C THR A 114 -15.19 19.65 -12.80
N ARG A 115 -15.11 18.33 -12.61
CA ARG A 115 -16.14 17.57 -11.88
C ARG A 115 -16.29 18.06 -10.45
N ASN A 116 -17.49 17.88 -9.89
CA ASN A 116 -17.75 18.17 -8.48
C ASN A 116 -17.09 17.11 -7.58
N ARG A 117 -15.87 17.40 -7.09
CA ARG A 117 -15.08 16.50 -6.23
C ARG A 117 -15.70 16.28 -4.84
N GLU A 118 -16.55 17.20 -4.37
CA GLU A 118 -17.28 17.04 -3.10
C GLU A 118 -18.45 16.07 -3.24
N LEU A 119 -18.98 15.89 -4.45
CA LEU A 119 -20.11 15.00 -4.73
C LEU A 119 -19.66 13.62 -5.25
N ILE A 120 -18.50 13.55 -5.92
CA ILE A 120 -18.12 12.40 -6.76
C ILE A 120 -16.79 11.81 -6.33
N VAL A 121 -16.73 10.47 -6.22
CA VAL A 121 -15.49 9.69 -6.31
C VAL A 121 -15.36 9.15 -7.73
N ALA A 122 -14.35 9.56 -8.47
CA ALA A 122 -14.08 9.08 -9.82
C ALA A 122 -13.00 8.00 -9.79
N ILE A 123 -13.30 6.84 -10.38
CA ILE A 123 -12.39 5.71 -10.49
C ILE A 123 -12.14 5.43 -11.98
N ASN A 124 -10.89 5.56 -12.41
CA ASN A 124 -10.47 5.17 -13.75
C ASN A 124 -10.25 3.66 -13.81
N ALA A 125 -11.18 2.91 -14.38
CA ALA A 125 -11.09 1.45 -14.49
C ALA A 125 -10.44 1.04 -15.82
N HIS A 126 -9.30 0.36 -15.74
CA HIS A 126 -8.50 0.00 -16.92
C HIS A 126 -8.21 -1.50 -16.98
N CYS A 127 -8.58 -2.13 -18.10
CA CYS A 127 -8.29 -3.53 -18.37
C CYS A 127 -6.89 -3.69 -18.96
N VAL A 128 -5.98 -4.29 -18.19
CA VAL A 128 -4.57 -4.49 -18.59
C VAL A 128 -4.43 -5.44 -19.78
N ASN A 129 -5.40 -6.35 -19.98
CA ASN A 129 -5.42 -7.28 -21.13
C ASN A 129 -5.46 -6.56 -22.49
N LEU A 130 -5.81 -5.27 -22.54
CA LEU A 130 -5.82 -4.46 -23.76
C LEU A 130 -4.41 -4.13 -24.28
N GLY A 131 -3.36 -4.37 -23.49
CA GLY A 131 -1.96 -4.17 -23.91
C GLY A 131 -1.55 -2.71 -24.07
N MET A 132 -2.37 -1.77 -23.60
CA MET A 132 -2.13 -0.33 -23.63
C MET A 132 -2.19 0.23 -22.21
N PRO A 133 -1.44 1.31 -21.89
CA PRO A 133 -1.52 1.94 -20.57
C PRO A 133 -2.86 2.69 -20.38
N PRO A 134 -3.24 2.98 -19.12
CA PRO A 134 -4.33 3.90 -18.82
C PRO A 134 -4.11 5.28 -19.46
N ASP A 135 -5.21 5.96 -19.80
CA ASP A 135 -5.18 7.33 -20.32
C ASP A 135 -4.66 8.30 -19.25
N SER A 136 -3.60 9.07 -19.55
CA SER A 136 -2.89 9.91 -18.58
C SER A 136 -3.71 11.09 -18.06
N GLU A 137 -4.63 11.63 -18.86
CA GLU A 137 -5.51 12.74 -18.47
C GLU A 137 -6.53 12.25 -17.44
N LEU A 138 -7.21 11.14 -17.74
CA LEU A 138 -8.14 10.49 -16.81
C LEU A 138 -7.42 10.08 -15.51
N SER A 139 -6.24 9.51 -15.66
CA SER A 139 -5.34 9.12 -14.58
C SER A 139 -4.94 10.28 -13.67
N THR A 140 -4.89 11.51 -14.19
CA THR A 140 -4.53 12.72 -13.43
C THR A 140 -5.71 13.28 -12.64
N HIS A 141 -6.92 13.22 -13.20
CA HIS A 141 -8.10 13.88 -12.63
C HIS A 141 -9.06 12.96 -11.85
N CYS A 142 -8.92 11.63 -11.99
CA CYS A 142 -9.64 10.66 -11.16
C CYS A 142 -9.01 10.53 -9.77
N ASP A 143 -9.84 10.21 -8.77
CA ASP A 143 -9.38 9.99 -7.38
C ASP A 143 -8.59 8.68 -7.28
N TYR A 144 -9.05 7.64 -7.99
CA TYR A 144 -8.43 6.33 -7.99
C TYR A 144 -8.31 5.76 -9.40
N GLU A 145 -7.43 4.76 -9.55
CA GLU A 145 -7.19 4.01 -10.78
C GLU A 145 -7.23 2.51 -10.46
N CYS A 146 -8.23 1.82 -11.00
CA CYS A 146 -8.43 0.40 -10.78
C CYS A 146 -7.94 -0.37 -12.02
N LEU A 147 -6.73 -0.90 -11.94
CA LEU A 147 -6.20 -1.83 -12.93
C LEU A 147 -6.81 -3.22 -12.71
N TYR A 148 -7.21 -3.89 -13.78
CA TYR A 148 -7.78 -5.23 -13.69
C TYR A 148 -7.51 -6.09 -14.93
N THR A 149 -7.77 -7.37 -14.76
CA THR A 149 -7.78 -8.40 -15.81
C THR A 149 -9.16 -9.04 -15.82
N GLU A 150 -9.64 -9.53 -16.96
CA GLU A 150 -10.92 -10.26 -17.07
C GLU A 150 -10.81 -11.69 -16.53
N THR A 151 -10.47 -11.83 -15.25
CA THR A 151 -10.31 -13.11 -14.56
C THR A 151 -11.42 -13.32 -13.53
N GLN A 152 -11.68 -14.58 -13.15
CA GLN A 152 -12.69 -14.90 -12.13
C GLN A 152 -12.36 -14.28 -10.76
N SER A 153 -11.10 -13.96 -10.48
CA SER A 153 -10.66 -13.33 -9.23
C SER A 153 -10.91 -11.82 -9.18
N PHE A 154 -11.29 -11.17 -10.30
CA PHE A 154 -11.47 -9.71 -10.35
C PHE A 154 -12.49 -9.21 -9.33
N ARG A 155 -13.62 -9.90 -9.14
CA ARG A 155 -14.64 -9.49 -8.16
C ARG A 155 -14.10 -9.45 -6.72
N ARG A 156 -13.31 -10.45 -6.31
CA ARG A 156 -12.70 -10.51 -4.96
C ARG A 156 -11.67 -9.39 -4.78
N TYR A 157 -10.83 -9.19 -5.79
CA TYR A 157 -9.89 -8.07 -5.84
C TYR A 157 -10.62 -6.73 -5.72
N LEU A 158 -11.67 -6.54 -6.51
CA LEU A 158 -12.43 -5.31 -6.56
C LEU A 158 -13.14 -5.01 -5.24
N ALA A 159 -13.73 -6.03 -4.60
CA ALA A 159 -14.36 -5.88 -3.30
C ALA A 159 -13.38 -5.34 -2.25
N ARG A 160 -12.16 -5.86 -2.21
CA ARG A 160 -11.11 -5.37 -1.29
C ARG A 160 -10.68 -3.95 -1.64
N PHE A 161 -10.40 -3.69 -2.92
CA PHE A 161 -10.01 -2.36 -3.40
C PHE A 161 -11.05 -1.30 -3.07
N ILE A 162 -12.32 -1.55 -3.38
CA ILE A 162 -13.43 -0.61 -3.09
C ILE A 162 -13.64 -0.45 -1.59
N SER A 163 -13.67 -1.54 -0.83
CA SER A 163 -13.87 -1.45 0.63
C SER A 163 -12.79 -0.59 1.29
N PHE A 164 -11.53 -0.71 0.84
CA PHE A 164 -10.43 0.09 1.34
C PHE A 164 -10.49 1.56 0.85
N THR A 165 -10.59 1.77 -0.46
CA THR A 165 -10.57 3.12 -1.06
C THR A 165 -11.79 3.96 -0.67
N MET A 166 -12.92 3.33 -0.37
CA MET A 166 -14.13 3.97 0.17
C MET A 166 -14.13 4.03 1.70
N GLY A 167 -13.08 3.58 2.40
CA GLY A 167 -12.95 3.73 3.86
C GLY A 167 -13.89 2.84 4.68
N GLN A 168 -14.41 1.77 4.09
CA GLN A 168 -15.28 0.80 4.78
C GLN A 168 -14.49 -0.19 5.65
N ILE A 169 -13.20 -0.37 5.34
CA ILE A 169 -12.25 -1.19 6.13
C ILE A 169 -10.99 -0.40 6.47
N SER A 170 -10.34 -0.77 7.59
CA SER A 170 -9.04 -0.22 7.96
C SER A 170 -8.07 -1.32 8.40
N HIS A 171 -7.21 -1.75 7.48
CA HIS A 171 -6.14 -2.70 7.81
C HIS A 171 -5.26 -2.22 8.97
N HIS A 172 -5.02 -0.90 9.06
CA HIS A 172 -4.18 -0.34 10.10
C HIS A 172 -4.68 -0.58 11.52
N GLU A 173 -5.99 -0.47 11.75
CA GLU A 173 -6.57 -0.68 13.08
C GLU A 173 -6.47 -2.15 13.51
N GLU A 174 -6.69 -3.07 12.56
CA GLU A 174 -6.48 -4.49 12.77
C GLU A 174 -5.01 -4.82 13.10
N LEU A 175 -4.06 -4.16 12.42
CA LEU A 175 -2.64 -4.33 12.69
C LEU A 175 -2.25 -3.78 14.07
N MET A 176 -2.75 -2.61 14.45
CA MET A 176 -2.45 -1.99 15.74
C MET A 176 -3.06 -2.73 16.93
N ALA A 177 -4.09 -3.56 16.70
CA ALA A 177 -4.64 -4.43 17.73
C ALA A 177 -3.74 -5.65 18.04
N LYS A 178 -2.75 -5.97 17.20
CA LYS A 178 -1.82 -7.09 17.41
C LYS A 178 -0.63 -6.64 18.27
N PRO A 179 -0.13 -7.50 19.18
CA PRO A 179 1.01 -7.15 20.02
C PRO A 179 2.33 -6.99 19.25
N ARG A 180 2.45 -7.67 18.09
CA ARG A 180 3.60 -7.59 17.18
C ARG A 180 3.08 -7.77 15.76
N THR A 181 3.65 -7.01 14.84
CA THR A 181 3.37 -7.12 13.42
C THR A 181 4.66 -7.19 12.62
N TYR A 182 4.60 -7.86 11.47
CA TYR A 182 5.71 -8.03 10.55
C TYR A 182 5.26 -7.76 9.12
N PHE A 183 6.18 -7.39 8.24
CA PHE A 183 5.91 -7.36 6.81
C PHE A 183 7.05 -8.02 6.05
N MET A 184 6.71 -8.62 4.90
CA MET A 184 7.70 -9.19 4.00
C MET A 184 8.12 -8.15 2.97
N SER A 185 9.41 -7.80 2.92
CA SER A 185 9.98 -6.98 1.85
C SER A 185 10.28 -7.84 0.62
N THR A 186 9.60 -7.58 -0.49
CA THR A 186 9.88 -8.28 -1.74
C THR A 186 11.13 -7.70 -2.40
N THR A 187 12.02 -8.57 -2.88
CA THR A 187 13.23 -8.18 -3.63
C THR A 187 13.24 -8.75 -5.04
N PHE A 188 12.07 -9.12 -5.56
CA PHE A 188 11.94 -9.73 -6.89
C PHE A 188 12.03 -8.64 -7.97
N PRO A 189 12.74 -8.89 -9.09
CA PRO A 189 12.74 -7.96 -10.22
C PRO A 189 11.40 -7.91 -10.96
N ASP A 190 10.57 -8.95 -10.81
CA ASP A 190 9.19 -9.04 -11.29
C ASP A 190 8.41 -9.92 -10.30
N VAL A 191 7.25 -9.45 -9.82
CA VAL A 191 6.42 -10.14 -8.82
C VAL A 191 5.91 -11.49 -9.31
N ARG A 192 5.80 -11.69 -10.64
CA ARG A 192 5.38 -12.97 -11.25
C ARG A 192 6.24 -14.14 -10.79
N ALA A 193 7.53 -13.89 -10.50
CA ALA A 193 8.44 -14.91 -9.99
C ALA A 193 8.03 -15.44 -8.60
N ALA A 194 7.33 -14.64 -7.80
CA ALA A 194 6.91 -14.98 -6.45
C ALA A 194 5.49 -15.56 -6.37
N LEU A 195 4.60 -15.22 -7.32
CA LEU A 195 3.17 -15.54 -7.25
C LEU A 195 2.84 -17.03 -6.98
N PRO A 196 3.56 -18.02 -7.54
CA PRO A 196 3.26 -19.43 -7.26
C PRO A 196 3.45 -19.81 -5.79
N ASN A 197 4.41 -19.19 -5.11
CA ASN A 197 4.80 -19.50 -3.73
C ASN A 197 4.47 -18.39 -2.74
N LEU A 198 3.74 -17.35 -3.16
CA LEU A 198 3.53 -16.14 -2.36
C LEU A 198 2.90 -16.47 -0.99
N ASP A 199 1.93 -17.39 -0.96
CA ASP A 199 1.26 -17.84 0.27
C ASP A 199 2.22 -18.47 1.28
N ILE A 200 3.31 -19.10 0.80
CA ILE A 200 4.35 -19.70 1.64
C ILE A 200 5.36 -18.62 2.07
N LEU A 201 5.75 -17.74 1.15
CA LEU A 201 6.72 -16.67 1.40
C LEU A 201 6.22 -15.66 2.45
N THR A 202 4.91 -15.42 2.48
CA THR A 202 4.29 -14.43 3.38
C THR A 202 3.81 -15.00 4.71
N VAL A 203 4.11 -16.28 5.02
CA VAL A 203 3.71 -16.89 6.30
C VAL A 203 4.26 -16.06 7.47
N GLY A 204 3.36 -15.69 8.39
CA GLY A 204 3.69 -14.88 9.56
C GLY A 204 3.88 -13.38 9.27
N SER A 205 3.68 -12.94 8.03
CA SER A 205 3.65 -11.52 7.68
C SER A 205 2.23 -10.97 7.76
N ASP A 206 2.12 -9.71 8.18
CA ASP A 206 0.88 -8.95 8.26
C ASP A 206 0.70 -7.97 7.09
N ALA A 207 1.77 -7.70 6.34
CA ALA A 207 1.77 -6.88 5.14
C ALA A 207 2.85 -7.38 4.16
N VAL A 208 2.77 -6.94 2.91
CA VAL A 208 3.81 -7.19 1.89
C VAL A 208 4.28 -5.86 1.32
N GLU A 209 5.57 -5.60 1.36
CA GLU A 209 6.17 -4.45 0.72
C GLU A 209 6.58 -4.79 -0.72
N ILE A 210 6.14 -3.97 -1.68
CA ILE A 210 6.64 -3.95 -3.04
C ILE A 210 7.75 -2.91 -3.17
N ARG A 211 8.98 -3.39 -3.37
CA ARG A 211 10.17 -2.55 -3.61
C ARG A 211 10.26 -2.16 -5.07
N VAL A 212 9.62 -1.06 -5.42
CA VAL A 212 9.50 -0.56 -6.80
C VAL A 212 10.87 -0.25 -7.40
N ASP A 213 11.80 0.22 -6.58
CA ASP A 213 13.18 0.47 -6.98
C ASP A 213 13.93 -0.80 -7.41
N LEU A 214 13.50 -1.98 -6.95
CA LEU A 214 14.12 -3.26 -7.32
C LEU A 214 13.47 -3.93 -8.53
N LEU A 215 12.31 -3.44 -8.98
CA LEU A 215 11.64 -3.93 -10.18
C LEU A 215 12.47 -3.66 -11.43
N ARG A 216 12.38 -4.56 -12.41
CA ARG A 216 13.13 -4.47 -13.67
C ARG A 216 12.21 -4.72 -14.86
N GLU A 217 11.68 -3.64 -15.40
CA GLU A 217 10.89 -3.66 -16.64
C GLU A 217 11.78 -4.03 -17.84
N PRO A 218 11.49 -5.12 -18.57
CA PRO A 218 12.24 -5.50 -19.76
C PRO A 218 11.85 -4.63 -20.97
N LEU A 219 12.84 -4.12 -21.70
CA LEU A 219 12.63 -3.32 -22.94
C LEU A 219 12.86 -4.14 -24.23
N GLY A 220 13.13 -5.44 -24.09
CA GLY A 220 13.60 -6.30 -25.18
C GLY A 220 15.13 -6.39 -25.25
N ASN A 221 15.65 -7.35 -26.02
CA ASN A 221 17.09 -7.56 -26.24
C ASN A 221 17.93 -7.65 -24.94
N ASN A 222 17.37 -8.24 -23.87
CA ASN A 222 17.99 -8.31 -22.54
C ASN A 222 18.34 -6.94 -21.91
N THR A 223 17.70 -5.87 -22.35
CA THR A 223 17.82 -4.54 -21.76
C THR A 223 16.62 -4.25 -20.84
N PHE A 224 16.84 -3.37 -19.87
CA PHE A 224 15.86 -3.04 -18.85
C PHE A 224 15.75 -1.52 -18.71
N ALA A 225 14.56 -1.04 -18.35
CA ALA A 225 14.36 0.36 -18.05
C ALA A 225 15.21 0.76 -16.84
N LYS A 226 15.76 1.99 -16.87
CA LYS A 226 16.50 2.56 -15.72
C LYS A 226 15.56 2.76 -14.52
N VAL A 227 14.35 3.21 -14.80
CA VAL A 227 13.23 3.31 -13.86
C VAL A 227 12.03 2.62 -14.54
N PRO A 228 11.38 1.65 -13.88
CA PRO A 228 10.25 0.93 -14.47
C PRO A 228 9.07 1.87 -14.70
N SER A 229 8.42 1.79 -15.87
CA SER A 229 7.28 2.64 -16.21
C SER A 229 6.12 2.49 -15.22
N LEU A 230 5.31 3.54 -15.04
CA LEU A 230 4.10 3.47 -14.21
C LEU A 230 3.12 2.38 -14.66
N GLY A 231 3.03 2.11 -15.97
CA GLY A 231 2.21 1.02 -16.49
C GLY A 231 2.70 -0.35 -16.02
N TYR A 232 4.01 -0.58 -16.10
CA TYR A 232 4.63 -1.80 -15.57
C TYR A 232 4.44 -1.91 -14.06
N VAL A 233 4.77 -0.86 -13.30
CA VAL A 233 4.63 -0.86 -11.82
C VAL A 233 3.19 -1.10 -11.39
N GLY A 234 2.22 -0.43 -12.03
CA GLY A 234 0.80 -0.63 -11.76
C GLY A 234 0.36 -2.07 -12.01
N GLU A 235 0.82 -2.70 -13.09
CA GLU A 235 0.57 -4.12 -13.34
C GLU A 235 1.17 -5.01 -12.24
N GLN A 236 2.38 -4.72 -11.78
CA GLN A 236 3.01 -5.46 -10.67
C GLN A 236 2.21 -5.35 -9.37
N VAL A 237 1.71 -4.15 -9.04
CA VAL A 237 0.82 -3.92 -7.88
C VAL A 237 -0.48 -4.72 -8.03
N MET A 238 -1.12 -4.66 -9.21
CA MET A 238 -2.35 -5.40 -9.50
C MET A 238 -2.14 -6.91 -9.34
N LEU A 239 -1.08 -7.48 -9.94
CA LEU A 239 -0.77 -8.90 -9.87
C LEU A 239 -0.51 -9.37 -8.44
N LEU A 240 0.23 -8.56 -7.66
CA LEU A 240 0.46 -8.84 -6.24
C LEU A 240 -0.86 -8.85 -5.47
N ARG A 241 -1.68 -7.79 -5.61
CA ARG A 241 -2.97 -7.64 -4.92
C ARG A 241 -3.97 -8.74 -5.27
N GLN A 242 -3.94 -9.26 -6.49
CA GLN A 242 -4.77 -10.40 -6.90
C GLN A 242 -4.35 -11.72 -6.23
N ARG A 243 -3.10 -11.86 -5.79
CA ARG A 243 -2.55 -13.10 -5.21
C ARG A 243 -2.49 -13.10 -3.69
N THR A 244 -2.40 -11.94 -3.02
CA THR A 244 -2.39 -11.82 -1.56
C THR A 244 -3.55 -10.99 -1.02
N GLU A 245 -4.04 -11.37 0.16
CA GLU A 245 -5.01 -10.58 0.94
C GLU A 245 -4.37 -9.59 1.91
N LEU A 246 -3.06 -9.71 2.13
CA LEU A 246 -2.32 -8.80 2.99
C LEU A 246 -2.33 -7.37 2.42
N PRO A 247 -2.36 -6.34 3.27
CA PRO A 247 -2.15 -4.95 2.85
C PRO A 247 -0.78 -4.78 2.20
N ILE A 248 -0.69 -3.89 1.22
CA ILE A 248 0.54 -3.61 0.47
C ILE A 248 1.21 -2.35 1.04
N ILE A 249 2.53 -2.41 1.15
CA ILE A 249 3.40 -1.24 1.38
C ILE A 249 4.09 -0.92 0.04
N PHE A 250 3.93 0.29 -0.46
CA PHE A 250 4.59 0.76 -1.67
C PHE A 250 5.83 1.57 -1.31
N THR A 251 6.99 1.14 -1.81
CA THR A 251 8.28 1.74 -1.46
C THR A 251 9.11 2.00 -2.70
N THR A 252 9.53 3.25 -2.88
CA THR A 252 10.54 3.68 -3.86
C THR A 252 11.81 4.07 -3.12
N ARG A 253 12.59 3.10 -2.64
CA ARG A 253 13.78 3.39 -1.82
C ARG A 253 14.85 4.11 -2.66
N CYS A 254 15.36 5.24 -2.20
CA CYS A 254 16.34 6.02 -2.95
C CYS A 254 17.76 5.45 -2.89
N THR A 255 18.63 5.89 -3.79
CA THR A 255 20.04 5.44 -3.85
C THR A 255 20.85 5.76 -2.60
N ASN A 256 20.59 6.89 -1.92
CA ASN A 256 21.31 7.24 -0.68
C ASN A 256 20.86 6.40 0.52
N GLU A 257 19.67 5.81 0.45
CA GLU A 257 19.11 4.90 1.45
C GLU A 257 19.21 3.42 1.00
N ASN A 258 20.23 3.08 0.19
CA ASN A 258 20.52 1.72 -0.29
C ASN A 258 19.39 1.06 -1.12
N GLY A 259 18.59 1.89 -1.79
CA GLY A 259 17.71 1.47 -2.87
C GLY A 259 18.31 1.76 -4.24
N ARG A 260 17.45 1.80 -5.25
CA ARG A 260 17.84 2.08 -6.65
C ARG A 260 17.04 3.19 -7.31
N PHE A 261 16.05 3.77 -6.62
CA PHE A 261 15.26 4.85 -7.21
C PHE A 261 16.13 6.11 -7.28
N PRO A 262 16.20 6.78 -8.45
CA PRO A 262 17.12 7.89 -8.65
C PRO A 262 16.66 9.13 -7.89
N MET A 263 17.58 9.93 -7.33
CA MET A 263 17.28 11.10 -6.48
C MET A 263 17.33 12.46 -7.20
N ASP A 264 17.67 12.47 -8.48
CA ASP A 264 17.87 13.67 -9.30
C ASP A 264 16.56 14.43 -9.59
N ASN A 265 15.41 13.77 -9.46
CA ASN A 265 14.11 14.36 -9.73
C ASN A 265 13.08 14.01 -8.64
N PRO A 266 12.86 14.89 -7.64
CA PRO A 266 11.83 14.70 -6.61
C PRO A 266 10.40 14.60 -7.17
N ASP A 267 10.10 15.27 -8.29
CA ASP A 267 8.77 15.20 -8.92
C ASP A 267 8.49 13.80 -9.47
N LEU A 268 9.53 13.05 -9.85
CA LEU A 268 9.39 11.65 -10.23
C LEU A 268 8.94 10.79 -9.04
N TYR A 269 9.48 11.00 -7.83
CA TYR A 269 8.98 10.29 -6.64
C TYR A 269 7.52 10.64 -6.38
N HIS A 270 7.19 11.93 -6.42
CA HIS A 270 5.83 12.39 -6.22
C HIS A 270 4.85 11.68 -7.14
N GLN A 271 5.17 11.57 -8.44
CA GLN A 271 4.35 10.86 -9.41
C GLN A 271 4.10 9.39 -9.04
N TYR A 272 5.13 8.65 -8.61
CA TYR A 272 5.00 7.23 -8.26
C TYR A 272 4.24 7.03 -6.95
N LEU A 273 4.55 7.83 -5.92
CA LEU A 273 3.89 7.76 -4.62
C LEU A 273 2.42 8.16 -4.72
N TYR A 274 2.10 9.21 -5.50
CA TYR A 274 0.72 9.59 -5.77
C TYR A 274 -0.02 8.51 -6.59
N LYS A 275 0.65 7.88 -7.57
CA LYS A 275 0.06 6.76 -8.30
C LYS A 275 -0.25 5.56 -7.42
N ALA A 276 0.62 5.24 -6.45
CA ALA A 276 0.37 4.19 -5.48
C ALA A 276 -0.87 4.48 -4.61
N ILE A 277 -1.10 5.74 -4.23
CA ILE A 277 -2.34 6.17 -3.56
C ILE A 277 -3.54 5.93 -4.49
N GLN A 278 -3.46 6.33 -5.75
CA GLN A 278 -4.55 6.12 -6.72
C GLN A 278 -4.85 4.64 -6.98
N TRP A 279 -3.84 3.76 -6.94
CA TRP A 279 -4.02 2.30 -7.00
C TRP A 279 -4.56 1.70 -5.70
N GLY A 280 -4.89 2.53 -4.71
CA GLY A 280 -5.45 2.11 -3.43
C GLY A 280 -4.47 1.29 -2.59
N VAL A 281 -3.17 1.62 -2.62
CA VAL A 281 -2.18 0.98 -1.76
C VAL A 281 -2.33 1.45 -0.31
N GLU A 282 -2.32 0.50 0.63
CA GLU A 282 -2.65 0.73 2.03
C GLU A 282 -1.61 1.57 2.76
N TYR A 283 -0.32 1.36 2.45
CA TYR A 283 0.80 2.06 3.06
C TYR A 283 1.75 2.60 2.01
N ILE A 284 2.16 3.86 2.15
CA ILE A 284 3.05 4.55 1.23
C ILE A 284 4.30 4.97 1.99
N ASP A 285 5.45 4.40 1.65
CA ASP A 285 6.75 4.79 2.22
C ASP A 285 7.18 6.13 1.60
N VAL A 286 7.24 7.16 2.42
CA VAL A 286 7.59 8.53 2.01
C VAL A 286 8.86 8.93 2.75
N GLU A 287 9.96 9.02 2.01
CA GLU A 287 11.27 9.35 2.58
C GLU A 287 11.38 10.83 2.97
N LEU A 288 12.04 11.10 4.11
CA LEU A 288 12.15 12.45 4.68
C LEU A 288 12.98 13.42 3.83
N TRP A 289 13.89 12.94 2.98
CA TRP A 289 14.68 13.80 2.11
C TRP A 289 13.82 14.52 1.06
N LEU A 290 12.61 14.02 0.77
CA LEU A 290 11.68 14.66 -0.15
C LEU A 290 11.32 16.07 0.36
N PRO A 291 11.25 17.07 -0.55
CA PRO A 291 10.82 18.42 -0.20
C PRO A 291 9.51 18.43 0.59
N GLU A 292 9.41 19.28 1.62
CA GLU A 292 8.22 19.35 2.48
C GLU A 292 6.93 19.59 1.69
N ALA A 293 6.98 20.42 0.65
CA ALA A 293 5.82 20.67 -0.21
C ALA A 293 5.29 19.38 -0.86
N ILE A 294 6.17 18.47 -1.31
CA ILE A 294 5.81 17.17 -1.88
C ILE A 294 5.23 16.26 -0.80
N ARG A 295 5.86 16.20 0.38
CA ARG A 295 5.38 15.36 1.50
C ARG A 295 4.01 15.81 2.01
N ARG A 296 3.79 17.12 2.14
CA ARG A 296 2.51 17.72 2.53
C ARG A 296 1.42 17.41 1.51
N ASP A 297 1.74 17.57 0.24
CA ASP A 297 0.79 17.29 -0.84
C ASP A 297 0.37 15.80 -0.89
N LEU A 298 1.32 14.87 -0.75
CA LEU A 298 1.01 13.44 -0.63
C LEU A 298 0.13 13.15 0.60
N TYR A 299 0.42 13.79 1.73
CA TYR A 299 -0.38 13.64 2.93
C TYR A 299 -1.81 14.14 2.72
N GLU A 300 -2.01 15.32 2.15
CA GLU A 300 -3.33 15.89 1.89
C GLU A 300 -4.16 15.03 0.91
N ARG A 301 -3.50 14.39 -0.05
CA ARG A 301 -4.16 13.57 -1.09
C ARG A 301 -4.18 12.07 -0.81
N ARG A 302 -3.71 11.61 0.37
CA ARG A 302 -3.55 10.18 0.69
C ARG A 302 -4.85 9.36 0.70
N GLY A 303 -6.02 10.00 0.76
CA GLY A 303 -7.29 9.32 0.93
C GLY A 303 -7.26 8.41 2.16
N ASN A 304 -7.52 7.11 1.96
CA ASN A 304 -7.48 6.09 3.01
C ASN A 304 -6.10 5.44 3.21
N SER A 305 -5.12 5.73 2.35
CA SER A 305 -3.74 5.29 2.51
C SER A 305 -3.08 5.91 3.74
N ARG A 306 -2.16 5.15 4.34
CA ARG A 306 -1.34 5.62 5.46
C ARG A 306 0.05 5.99 4.93
N ILE A 307 0.51 7.17 5.29
CA ILE A 307 1.88 7.60 5.02
C ILE A 307 2.80 7.01 6.09
N MET A 308 3.81 6.26 5.66
CA MET A 308 4.92 5.79 6.48
C MET A 308 6.12 6.71 6.21
N SER A 309 6.36 7.66 7.12
CA SER A 309 7.54 8.53 7.02
C SER A 309 8.80 7.70 7.26
N ALA A 310 9.78 7.78 6.37
CA ALA A 310 10.96 6.93 6.38
C ALA A 310 12.26 7.72 6.33
N PHE A 311 13.27 7.23 7.05
CA PHE A 311 14.65 7.71 7.00
C PHE A 311 15.60 6.57 7.31
N HIS A 312 16.67 6.46 6.54
CA HIS A 312 17.68 5.43 6.72
C HIS A 312 19.09 6.02 6.72
N ASP A 313 19.79 5.92 7.85
CA ASP A 313 21.21 6.26 7.91
C ASP A 313 22.09 5.08 7.48
N PHE A 314 22.69 5.17 6.30
CA PHE A 314 23.72 4.23 5.83
C PHE A 314 25.15 4.67 6.14
N SER A 315 25.35 5.84 6.77
CA SER A 315 26.69 6.29 7.16
C SER A 315 27.24 5.53 8.36
N GLY A 316 26.37 4.96 9.20
CA GLY A 316 26.75 4.32 10.46
C GLY A 316 27.17 5.32 11.54
N THR A 317 26.91 6.61 11.34
CA THR A 317 27.30 7.69 12.26
C THR A 317 26.11 8.26 13.03
N PHE A 318 24.88 7.85 12.71
CA PHE A 318 23.68 8.27 13.41
C PHE A 318 23.67 7.79 14.86
N ARG A 319 23.38 8.72 15.78
CA ARG A 319 23.34 8.46 17.22
C ARG A 319 21.92 8.65 17.72
N TRP A 320 21.30 7.57 18.22
CA TRP A 320 19.96 7.60 18.82
C TRP A 320 19.76 8.66 19.91
N PRO A 321 20.68 8.89 20.86
CA PRO A 321 20.48 9.92 21.89
C PRO A 321 20.84 11.34 21.43
N SER A 322 20.91 11.62 20.12
CA SER A 322 21.31 12.94 19.60
C SER A 322 20.11 13.87 19.35
N ALA A 323 20.36 15.18 19.36
CA ALA A 323 19.37 16.17 18.95
C ALA A 323 18.93 15.99 17.48
N TYR A 324 19.82 15.51 16.62
CA TYR A 324 19.50 15.21 15.23
C TYR A 324 18.50 14.05 15.10
N ALA A 325 18.64 13.00 15.93
CA ALA A 325 17.67 11.91 15.95
C ALA A 325 16.26 12.37 16.39
N LEU A 326 16.19 13.36 17.29
CA LEU A 326 14.93 13.99 17.67
C LEU A 326 14.35 14.84 16.53
N ASP A 327 15.18 15.63 15.85
CA ASP A 327 14.78 16.46 14.69
C ASP A 327 14.22 15.61 13.55
N VAL A 328 14.84 14.46 13.26
CA VAL A 328 14.35 13.48 12.26
C VAL A 328 12.98 12.88 12.66
N PHE A 329 12.70 12.76 13.96
CA PHE A 329 11.44 12.19 14.44
C PHE A 329 10.26 13.18 14.45
N GLN A 330 10.54 14.47 14.59
CA GLN A 330 9.55 15.54 14.72
C GLN A 330 8.92 15.92 13.38
#